data_AF-A0A3D5MHQ2-F1
#
_entry.id   AF-A0A3D5MHQ2-F1
#
_cell.length_a   1.000
_cell.length_b   1.000
_cell.length_c   1.000
_cell.angle_alpha   90.00
_cell.angle_beta   90.00
_cell.angle_gamma   90.00
#
_symmetry.space_group_name_H-M   'P 1'
#
loop_
_entity.id
_entity.type
_entity.pdbx_description
1 polymer ?
#
loop_
_entity_poly.entity_id
_entity_poly.type
_entity_poly.pdbx_seq_one_letter_code
_entity_poly.pdbx_strand_id
1 'polypeptide(L)'
;AVAQTGVTSAVVGKGSLEAAVENARAQVRLAQIDLDNTRITAPRDGRLGEVTVRQGQQAAVGTQFMALVPDVVWVTANMKETQMRDVRVGQPVEITVDALGGRVLTGKVERISPATGSEFSVIRPDNATGNFTKVAQRIPVRIAVDPGQEGVERLSPGMSVTARIKVKA
;
A
#
# COMPACT_ATOMS: atom_id res chain seq x y z
N ALA A 1 -33.17 -52.46 28.08
CA ALA A 1 -33.49 -51.79 26.80
C ALA A 1 -34.02 -50.37 27.02
N VAL A 2 -35.21 -50.17 27.62
CA VAL A 2 -35.86 -48.84 27.75
C VAL A 2 -35.03 -47.80 28.54
N ALA A 3 -34.34 -48.22 29.60
CA ALA A 3 -33.47 -47.32 30.38
C ALA A 3 -32.25 -46.81 29.59
N GLN A 4 -31.69 -47.62 28.69
CA GLN A 4 -30.58 -47.19 27.83
C GLN A 4 -31.05 -46.20 26.76
N THR A 5 -32.25 -46.41 26.20
CA THR A 5 -32.85 -45.50 25.21
C THR A 5 -33.09 -44.10 25.79
N GLY A 6 -33.52 -44.00 27.05
CA GLY A 6 -33.72 -42.72 27.74
C GLY A 6 -32.42 -41.96 28.06
N VAL A 7 -31.33 -42.66 28.35
CA VAL A 7 -30.01 -42.04 28.54
C VAL A 7 -29.47 -41.52 27.22
N THR A 8 -29.58 -42.29 26.14
CA THR A 8 -29.12 -41.86 24.81
C THR A 8 -29.89 -40.63 24.31
N SER A 9 -31.22 -40.56 24.50
CA SER A 9 -32.00 -39.38 24.10
C SER A 9 -31.65 -38.14 24.92
N ALA A 10 -31.36 -38.28 26.21
CA ALA A 10 -30.90 -37.18 27.06
C ALA A 10 -29.50 -36.68 26.65
N VAL A 11 -28.58 -37.57 26.28
CA VAL A 11 -27.24 -37.20 25.77
C VAL A 11 -27.32 -36.46 24.44
N VAL A 12 -28.16 -36.91 23.51
CA VAL A 12 -28.40 -36.22 22.24
C VAL A 12 -29.07 -34.86 22.47
N GLY A 13 -30.03 -34.77 23.39
CA GLY A 13 -30.66 -33.51 23.78
C GLY A 13 -29.66 -32.51 24.37
N LYS A 14 -28.75 -32.96 25.22
CA LYS A 14 -27.64 -32.14 25.74
C LYS A 14 -26.76 -31.60 24.62
N GLY A 15 -26.34 -32.44 23.67
CA GLY A 15 -25.51 -32.01 22.53
C GLY A 15 -26.21 -30.98 21.64
N SER A 16 -27.52 -31.10 21.42
CA SER A 16 -28.31 -30.12 20.68
C SER A 16 -28.40 -28.76 21.40
N LEU A 17 -28.60 -28.78 22.72
CA LEU A 17 -28.61 -27.57 23.54
C LEU A 17 -27.24 -26.89 23.59
N GLU A 18 -26.15 -27.67 23.69
CA GLU A 18 -24.79 -27.15 23.61
C GLU A 18 -24.52 -26.50 22.25
N ALA A 19 -24.94 -27.12 21.14
CA ALA A 19 -24.84 -26.54 19.81
C ALA A 19 -25.67 -25.25 19.66
N ALA A 20 -26.87 -25.20 20.25
CA ALA A 20 -27.70 -24.00 20.27
C ALA A 20 -27.06 -22.86 21.06
N VAL A 21 -26.41 -23.17 22.19
CA VAL A 21 -25.64 -22.20 22.99
C VAL A 21 -24.45 -21.68 22.19
N GLU A 22 -23.69 -22.56 21.51
CA GLU A 22 -22.57 -22.14 20.67
C GLU A 22 -23.00 -21.28 19.49
N ASN A 23 -24.16 -21.58 18.87
CA ASN A 23 -24.74 -20.75 17.83
C ASN A 23 -25.14 -19.37 18.37
N ALA A 24 -25.84 -19.31 19.51
CA ALA A 24 -26.19 -18.05 20.16
C ALA A 24 -24.94 -17.22 20.51
N ARG A 25 -23.87 -17.86 20.99
CA ARG A 25 -22.58 -17.21 21.25
C ARG A 25 -21.95 -16.67 19.96
N ALA A 26 -22.03 -17.42 18.85
CA ALA A 26 -21.55 -16.96 17.56
C ALA A 26 -22.33 -15.74 17.06
N GLN A 27 -23.65 -15.69 17.24
CA GLN A 27 -24.47 -14.53 16.89
C GLN A 27 -24.09 -13.29 17.70
N VAL A 28 -23.84 -13.44 19.00
CA VAL A 28 -23.35 -12.33 19.84
C VAL A 28 -22.00 -11.85 19.34
N ARG A 29 -21.08 -12.75 18.99
CA ARG A 29 -19.76 -12.37 18.43
C ARG A 29 -19.89 -11.62 17.11
N LEU A 30 -20.80 -12.03 16.23
CA LEU A 30 -21.06 -11.31 14.97
C LEU A 30 -21.59 -9.89 15.23
N ALA A 31 -22.58 -9.76 16.11
CA ALA A 31 -23.12 -8.44 16.48
C ALA A 31 -22.05 -7.53 17.12
N GLN A 32 -21.10 -8.10 17.87
CA GLN A 32 -19.96 -7.35 18.42
C GLN A 32 -19.01 -6.88 17.32
N ILE A 33 -18.69 -7.73 16.34
CA ILE A 33 -17.85 -7.36 15.19
C ILE A 33 -18.52 -6.24 14.38
N ASP A 34 -19.83 -6.31 14.17
CA ASP A 34 -20.57 -5.26 13.46
C ASP A 34 -20.53 -3.93 14.22
N LEU A 35 -20.67 -3.96 15.55
CA LEU A 35 -20.52 -2.78 16.39
C LEU A 35 -19.10 -2.20 16.31
N ASP A 36 -18.08 -3.04 16.40
CA ASP A 36 -16.68 -2.60 16.32
C ASP A 36 -16.36 -2.00 14.94
N ASN A 37 -16.92 -2.56 13.86
CA ASN A 37 -16.78 -2.05 12.49
C ASN A 37 -17.44 -0.68 12.27
N THR A 38 -18.31 -0.22 13.17
CA THR A 38 -18.85 1.16 13.11
C THR A 38 -17.79 2.21 13.45
N ARG A 39 -16.69 1.82 14.12
CA ARG A 39 -15.58 2.70 14.46
C ARG A 39 -14.40 2.46 13.52
N ILE A 40 -14.32 3.26 12.46
CA ILE A 40 -13.20 3.21 11.53
C ILE A 40 -11.97 3.87 12.17
N THR A 41 -10.88 3.11 12.33
CA THR A 41 -9.60 3.58 12.86
C THR A 41 -8.50 3.46 11.81
N ALA A 42 -7.44 4.27 11.95
CA ALA A 42 -6.30 4.21 11.05
C ALA A 42 -5.46 2.94 11.35
N PRO A 43 -5.07 2.14 10.33
CA PRO A 43 -4.27 0.93 10.55
C PRO A 43 -2.80 1.21 10.91
N ARG A 44 -2.35 2.47 10.80
CA ARG A 44 -0.98 2.93 11.09
C ARG A 44 -0.96 4.45 11.21
N ASP A 45 0.14 4.98 11.72
CA ASP A 45 0.39 6.42 11.77
C ASP A 45 0.59 7.02 10.38
N GLY A 46 0.20 8.28 10.24
CA GLY A 46 0.31 9.03 8.99
C GLY A 46 -0.64 10.22 8.96
N ARG A 47 -0.79 10.79 7.76
CA ARG A 47 -1.65 11.94 7.49
C ARG A 47 -2.81 11.54 6.60
N LEU A 48 -3.99 12.10 6.87
CA LEU A 48 -5.12 11.97 5.96
C LEU A 48 -4.87 12.87 4.75
N GLY A 49 -4.92 12.28 3.55
CA GLY A 49 -4.90 13.00 2.29
C GLY A 49 -6.29 13.51 1.98
N GLU A 50 -7.02 12.77 1.14
CA GLU A 50 -8.40 13.11 0.79
C GLU A 50 -9.38 12.54 1.83
N VAL A 51 -10.32 13.37 2.29
CA VAL A 51 -11.44 12.98 3.15
C VAL A 51 -12.73 13.35 2.41
N THR A 52 -13.43 12.33 1.91
CA THR A 52 -14.63 12.52 1.06
C THR A 52 -15.93 12.47 1.86
N VAL A 53 -15.88 11.97 3.10
CA VAL A 53 -17.06 11.79 3.94
C VAL A 53 -17.48 13.08 4.63
N ARG A 54 -18.81 13.28 4.75
CA ARG A 54 -19.41 14.35 5.53
C ARG A 54 -20.23 13.81 6.69
N GLN A 55 -20.34 14.60 7.75
CA GLN A 55 -21.21 14.27 8.87
C GLN A 55 -22.67 14.12 8.38
N GLY A 56 -23.33 13.05 8.80
CA GLY A 56 -24.70 12.73 8.39
C GLY A 56 -24.83 12.02 7.05
N GLN A 57 -23.73 11.80 6.33
CA GLN A 57 -23.73 11.02 5.09
C GLN A 57 -23.93 9.53 5.39
N GLN A 58 -24.79 8.86 4.62
CA GLN A 58 -24.96 7.42 4.72
C GLN A 58 -23.74 6.69 4.14
N ALA A 59 -23.16 5.80 4.94
CA ALA A 59 -22.02 4.97 4.58
C ALA A 59 -22.50 3.62 4.04
N ALA A 60 -21.99 3.18 2.89
CA ALA A 60 -22.19 1.82 2.38
C ALA A 60 -20.91 0.99 2.57
N VAL A 61 -21.07 -0.31 2.83
CA VAL A 61 -19.93 -1.25 2.97
C VAL A 61 -19.07 -1.21 1.70
N GLY A 62 -17.75 -1.10 1.89
CA GLY A 62 -16.78 -1.00 0.79
C GLY A 62 -16.57 0.41 0.24
N THR A 63 -17.28 1.44 0.75
CA THR A 63 -17.05 2.83 0.34
C THR A 63 -15.72 3.34 0.91
N GLN A 64 -14.86 3.89 0.05
CA GLN A 64 -13.63 4.55 0.48
C GLN A 64 -13.92 5.98 0.95
N PHE A 65 -13.72 6.24 2.25
CA PHE A 65 -13.94 7.57 2.84
C PHE A 65 -12.67 8.44 2.89
N MET A 66 -11.51 7.81 3.02
CA MET A 66 -10.27 8.48 3.34
C MET A 66 -9.06 7.81 2.68
N ALA A 67 -8.05 8.59 2.33
CA ALA A 67 -6.74 8.08 1.93
C ALA A 67 -5.71 8.38 3.04
N LEU A 68 -5.11 7.34 3.62
CA LEU A 68 -4.06 7.49 4.64
C LEU A 68 -2.67 7.48 3.97
N VAL A 69 -1.96 8.59 4.09
CA VAL A 69 -0.58 8.77 3.63
C VAL A 69 0.38 8.48 4.79
N PRO A 70 1.22 7.44 4.73
CA PRO A 70 2.15 7.09 5.80
C PRO A 70 3.31 8.08 5.89
N ASP A 71 3.96 8.14 7.06
CA ASP A 71 5.15 8.99 7.27
C ASP A 71 6.41 8.46 6.54
N VAL A 72 6.40 7.18 6.13
CA VAL A 72 7.50 6.59 5.37
C VAL A 72 7.42 7.07 3.92
N VAL A 73 8.33 7.99 3.55
CA VAL A 73 8.43 8.57 2.22
C VAL A 73 9.60 7.94 1.43
N TRP A 74 9.38 7.70 0.15
CA TRP A 74 10.42 7.31 -0.80
C TRP A 74 10.26 8.10 -2.10
N VAL A 75 11.33 8.16 -2.88
CA VAL A 75 11.31 8.74 -4.22
C VAL A 75 11.34 7.63 -5.26
N THR A 76 10.47 7.72 -6.26
CA THR A 76 10.53 6.85 -7.44
C THR A 76 11.10 7.66 -8.61
N ALA A 77 12.36 7.39 -8.98
CA ALA A 77 13.01 7.99 -10.14
C ALA A 77 12.84 7.11 -11.38
N ASN A 78 12.19 7.63 -12.42
CA ASN A 78 12.04 6.92 -13.69
C ASN A 78 13.25 7.17 -14.59
N MET A 79 14.26 6.31 -14.46
CA MET A 79 15.54 6.41 -15.19
C MET A 79 15.42 5.88 -16.61
N LYS A 80 16.10 6.50 -17.59
CA LYS A 80 16.18 5.91 -18.93
C LYS A 80 16.96 4.60 -18.86
N GLU A 81 16.54 3.58 -19.60
CA GLU A 81 17.25 2.29 -19.66
C GLU A 81 18.75 2.47 -19.98
N THR A 82 19.08 3.40 -20.88
CA THR A 82 20.47 3.73 -21.25
C THR A 82 21.32 4.26 -20.08
N GLN A 83 20.69 4.80 -19.04
CA GLN A 83 21.35 5.32 -17.84
C GLN A 83 21.53 4.25 -16.76
N MET A 84 20.96 3.06 -16.93
CA MET A 84 20.97 2.01 -15.89
C MET A 84 22.25 1.18 -15.84
N ARG A 85 23.16 1.35 -16.81
CA ARG A 85 24.40 0.55 -16.95
C ARG A 85 25.18 0.42 -15.63
N ASP A 86 25.37 1.55 -14.94
CA ASP A 86 26.20 1.64 -13.74
C ASP A 86 25.38 1.84 -12.44
N VAL A 87 24.04 1.86 -12.57
CA VAL A 87 23.13 2.03 -11.42
C VAL A 87 23.03 0.73 -10.64
N ARG A 88 23.28 0.78 -9.34
CA ARG A 88 23.24 -0.38 -8.42
C ARG A 88 22.54 0.00 -7.12
N VAL A 89 21.91 -1.00 -6.50
CA VAL A 89 21.33 -0.86 -5.16
C VAL A 89 22.41 -0.47 -4.15
N GLY A 90 22.07 0.43 -3.22
CA GLY A 90 22.97 0.96 -2.20
C GLY A 90 23.75 2.21 -2.60
N GLN A 91 23.73 2.63 -3.87
CA GLN A 91 24.41 3.85 -4.29
C GLN A 91 23.78 5.11 -3.67
N PRO A 92 24.59 6.11 -3.27
CA PRO A 92 24.09 7.36 -2.72
C PRO A 92 23.46 8.22 -3.81
N VAL A 93 22.39 8.92 -3.43
CA VAL A 93 21.57 9.74 -4.32
C VAL A 93 21.37 11.12 -3.71
N GLU A 94 21.55 12.16 -4.52
CA GLU A 94 21.12 13.53 -4.21
C GLU A 94 19.75 13.78 -4.84
N ILE A 95 18.81 14.25 -4.04
CA ILE A 95 17.42 14.47 -4.42
C ILE A 95 17.12 15.96 -4.25
N THR A 96 16.95 16.67 -5.35
CA THR A 96 16.53 18.08 -5.34
C THR A 96 15.02 18.15 -5.46
N VAL A 97 14.36 18.83 -4.53
CA VAL A 97 12.89 18.94 -4.48
C VAL A 97 12.45 20.34 -4.84
N ASP A 98 11.71 20.48 -5.95
CA ASP A 98 11.31 21.79 -6.48
C ASP A 98 10.38 22.51 -5.49
N ALA A 99 9.43 21.78 -4.91
CA ALA A 99 8.47 22.29 -3.94
C ALA A 99 9.10 22.78 -2.62
N LEU A 100 10.36 22.42 -2.34
CA LEU A 100 11.11 22.86 -1.17
C LEU A 100 12.13 23.97 -1.50
N GLY A 101 11.91 24.69 -2.62
CA GLY A 101 12.81 25.76 -3.06
C GLY A 101 14.15 25.23 -3.58
N GLY A 102 14.16 24.03 -4.17
CA GLY A 102 15.39 23.40 -4.67
C GLY A 102 16.28 22.83 -3.56
N ARG A 103 15.76 22.59 -2.36
CA ARG A 103 16.49 21.94 -1.27
C ARG A 103 16.99 20.56 -1.72
N VAL A 104 18.23 20.25 -1.35
CA VAL A 104 18.88 18.96 -1.63
C VAL A 104 18.74 18.05 -0.42
N LEU A 105 18.12 16.90 -0.62
CA LEU A 105 18.05 15.80 0.33
C LEU A 105 19.00 14.69 -0.13
N THR A 106 19.43 13.88 0.83
CA THR A 106 20.26 12.70 0.59
C THR A 106 19.44 11.42 0.78
N GLY A 107 19.83 10.39 0.05
CA GLY A 107 19.21 9.07 0.11
C GLY A 107 20.05 8.01 -0.57
N LYS A 108 19.49 6.82 -0.70
CA LYS A 108 20.17 5.67 -1.31
C LYS A 108 19.22 4.90 -2.22
N VAL A 109 19.77 4.32 -3.29
CA VAL A 109 19.01 3.39 -4.13
C VAL A 109 18.62 2.18 -3.29
N GLU A 110 17.32 2.02 -3.03
CA GLU A 110 16.78 0.92 -2.24
C GLU A 110 16.45 -0.28 -3.13
N ARG A 111 15.83 -0.03 -4.28
CA ARG A 111 15.38 -1.08 -5.20
C ARG A 111 15.34 -0.59 -6.64
N ILE A 112 15.68 -1.47 -7.57
CA ILE A 112 15.51 -1.28 -9.00
C ILE A 112 14.38 -2.21 -9.44
N SER A 113 13.39 -1.69 -10.18
CA SER A 113 12.30 -2.51 -10.71
C SER A 113 12.83 -3.59 -11.66
N PRO A 114 12.38 -4.85 -11.55
CA PRO A 114 12.82 -5.93 -12.43
C PRO A 114 12.27 -5.81 -13.87
N ALA A 115 11.28 -4.94 -14.10
CA ALA A 115 10.75 -4.66 -15.44
C ALA A 115 10.57 -3.15 -15.68
N THR A 116 10.53 -2.77 -16.96
CA THR A 116 10.25 -1.40 -17.42
C THR A 116 8.78 -1.07 -17.23
N GLY A 117 8.46 0.21 -17.04
CA GLY A 117 7.08 0.66 -16.78
C GLY A 117 6.08 0.31 -17.89
N SER A 118 6.55 -0.02 -19.09
CA SER A 118 5.74 -0.43 -20.25
C SER A 118 5.22 -1.87 -20.17
N GLU A 119 5.94 -2.79 -19.50
CA GLU A 119 5.53 -4.21 -19.42
C GLU A 119 4.31 -4.45 -18.52
N PHE A 120 4.03 -3.51 -17.61
CA PHE A 120 2.88 -3.57 -16.70
C PHE A 120 1.78 -2.54 -17.02
N SER A 121 1.87 -1.82 -18.14
CA SER A 121 0.84 -0.88 -18.56
C SER A 121 -0.36 -1.61 -19.15
N VAL A 122 -1.58 -1.21 -18.75
CA VAL A 122 -2.85 -1.71 -19.32
C VAL A 122 -2.92 -1.44 -20.82
N ILE A 123 -2.29 -0.36 -21.27
CA ILE A 123 -2.08 -0.05 -22.68
C ILE A 123 -0.60 -0.22 -22.97
N ARG A 124 -0.25 -1.35 -23.60
CA ARG A 124 1.10 -1.54 -24.14
C ARG A 124 1.25 -0.64 -25.37
N PRO A 125 2.39 0.05 -25.54
CA PRO A 125 2.73 0.60 -26.85
C PRO A 125 2.89 -0.59 -27.80
N ASP A 126 1.90 -0.80 -28.67
CA ASP A 126 1.98 -1.84 -29.69
C ASP A 126 2.95 -1.37 -30.78
N ASN A 127 4.17 -1.93 -30.76
CA ASN A 127 5.17 -1.71 -31.80
C ASN A 127 5.07 -2.79 -32.91
N ALA A 128 3.93 -3.47 -33.09
CA ALA A 128 3.74 -4.52 -34.09
C ALA A 128 3.67 -4.05 -35.56
N THR A 129 3.83 -2.75 -35.85
CA THR A 129 3.68 -2.18 -37.20
C THR A 129 4.99 -1.80 -37.90
N GLY A 130 6.15 -2.25 -37.43
CA GLY A 130 7.41 -2.12 -38.19
C GLY A 130 8.07 -0.74 -38.14
N ASN A 131 7.79 0.07 -37.12
CA ASN A 131 8.59 1.27 -36.85
C ASN A 131 9.84 0.89 -36.04
N PHE A 132 11.01 0.91 -36.70
CA PHE A 132 12.33 0.64 -36.10
C PHE A 132 12.86 1.79 -35.21
N THR A 133 12.00 2.73 -34.82
CA THR A 133 12.38 3.88 -34.00
C THR A 133 12.54 3.43 -32.54
N LYS A 134 13.78 3.39 -32.04
CA LYS A 134 14.10 3.00 -30.66
C LYS A 134 13.41 3.92 -29.65
N VAL A 135 12.33 3.46 -29.03
CA VAL A 135 11.63 4.17 -27.95
C VAL A 135 12.42 3.99 -26.66
N ALA A 136 12.75 5.10 -26.00
CA ALA A 136 13.46 5.07 -24.72
C ALA A 136 12.54 4.51 -23.62
N GLN A 137 12.80 3.29 -23.18
CA GLN A 137 12.10 2.72 -22.02
C GLN A 137 12.65 3.31 -20.72
N ARG A 138 11.79 3.37 -19.69
CA ARG A 138 12.14 3.86 -18.37
C ARG A 138 12.01 2.76 -17.33
N ILE A 139 13.03 2.65 -16.48
CA ILE A 139 13.11 1.70 -15.37
C ILE A 139 12.87 2.50 -14.08
N PRO A 140 11.80 2.20 -13.33
CA PRO A 140 11.58 2.79 -12.02
C PRO A 140 12.67 2.35 -11.03
N VAL A 141 13.33 3.34 -10.43
CA VAL A 141 14.30 3.15 -9.34
C VAL A 141 13.72 3.76 -8.08
N ARG A 142 13.55 2.94 -7.05
CA ARG A 142 13.10 3.37 -5.74
C ARG A 142 14.29 3.79 -4.89
N ILE A 143 14.21 5.01 -4.36
CA ILE A 143 15.24 5.66 -3.57
C ILE A 143 14.66 5.90 -2.17
N ALA A 144 15.31 5.33 -1.17
CA ALA A 144 15.02 5.64 0.23
C ALA A 144 15.64 6.99 0.58
N VAL A 145 14.87 7.86 1.24
CA VAL A 145 15.34 9.16 1.72
C VAL A 145 15.95 8.95 3.12
N ASP A 146 17.13 9.50 3.38
CA ASP A 146 17.76 9.36 4.70
C ASP A 146 16.95 10.15 5.75
N PRO A 147 16.66 9.57 6.93
CA PRO A 147 15.83 10.21 7.95
C PRO A 147 16.54 11.39 8.63
N GLY A 148 15.77 12.27 9.28
CA GLY A 148 16.31 13.36 10.12
C GLY A 148 16.82 14.59 9.35
N GLN A 149 16.59 14.66 8.04
CA GLN A 149 16.91 15.85 7.25
C GLN A 149 15.76 16.86 7.28
N GLU A 150 16.11 18.14 7.40
CA GLU A 150 15.13 19.23 7.41
C GLU A 150 14.36 19.27 6.07
N GLY A 151 13.03 19.22 6.15
CA GLY A 151 12.13 19.24 4.99
C GLY A 151 11.63 17.88 4.52
N VAL A 152 12.16 16.76 5.04
CA VAL A 152 11.65 15.41 4.73
C VAL A 152 10.19 15.26 5.15
N GLU A 153 9.82 15.82 6.30
CA GLU A 153 8.44 15.79 6.80
C GLU A 153 7.44 16.52 5.89
N ARG A 154 7.92 17.46 5.07
CA ARG A 154 7.11 18.24 4.14
C ARG A 154 6.97 17.56 2.77
N LEU A 155 7.63 16.43 2.55
CA LEU A 155 7.45 15.67 1.33
C LEU A 155 6.05 15.07 1.30
N SER A 156 5.37 15.27 0.18
CA SER A 156 4.06 14.68 -0.08
C SER A 156 4.10 13.86 -1.37
N PRO A 157 3.28 12.80 -1.48
CA PRO A 157 3.09 12.09 -2.73
C PRO A 157 2.74 13.05 -3.88
N GLY A 158 3.36 12.86 -5.03
CA GLY A 158 3.14 13.68 -6.23
C GLY A 158 4.07 14.87 -6.40
N MET A 159 4.95 15.17 -5.43
CA MET A 159 5.97 16.22 -5.62
C MET A 159 6.99 15.83 -6.70
N SER A 160 7.34 16.82 -7.54
CA SER A 160 8.40 16.68 -8.54
C SER A 160 9.78 16.81 -7.90
N VAL A 161 10.70 15.92 -8.30
CA VAL A 161 12.07 15.89 -7.82
C VAL A 161 13.06 15.59 -8.94
N THR A 162 14.28 16.09 -8.80
CA THR A 162 15.42 15.71 -9.64
C THR A 162 16.36 14.83 -8.83
N ALA A 163 16.57 13.59 -9.25
CA ALA A 163 17.47 12.64 -8.61
C ALA A 163 18.80 12.51 -9.36
N ARG A 164 19.93 12.61 -8.64
CA ARG A 164 21.28 12.39 -9.15
C ARG A 164 21.93 11.24 -8.39
N ILE A 165 22.08 10.09 -9.06
CA ILE A 165 22.72 8.90 -8.50
C ILE A 165 24.22 8.99 -8.72
N LYS A 166 25.01 8.84 -7.64
CA LYS A 166 26.47 8.78 -7.75
C LYS A 166 26.89 7.37 -8.12
N VAL A 167 27.25 7.19 -9.38
CA VAL A 167 27.84 5.93 -9.89
C VAL A 167 29.34 5.93 -9.63
N LYS A 168 29.89 4.77 -9.27
CA LYS A 168 31.35 4.59 -9.19
C LYS A 168 31.86 4.39 -10.63
N ALA A 169 32.91 5.12 -10.99
CA ALA A 169 33.63 4.94 -12.26
C ALA A 169 34.33 3.57 -12.31
#